data_AF-A0AAD5KMG7-F1
#
_entry.id   AF-A0AAD5KMG7-F1
#
_cell.length_a   1.000
_cell.length_b   1.000
_cell.length_c   1.000
_cell.angle_alpha   90.00
_cell.angle_beta   90.00
_cell.angle_gamma   90.00
#
_symmetry.space_group_name_H-M   'P 1'
#
loop_
_entity.id
_entity.type
_entity.pdbx_description
1 polymer ?
#
loop_
_entity_poly.entity_id
_entity_poly.type
_entity_poly.pdbx_seq_one_letter_code
_entity_poly.pdbx_strand_id
1 'polypeptide(L)'
;MYKKTEDVWKWRLYAFVTICGLMSTPTAAITPEVEQLIRAWSPLVWLHSEEKFLPSSVEFFLPEVTVQDNQGVIIQDYVTPENLIGGEASTALHMQTREPLDCPSCYNLDMFFGQPIENGGVPTYTIYREYDDAFNTLDVSYFAFYPYNRGKDACVGVPINGSCAGAEKNLGNHVGDWEHNALRFRNGQPYMIHLNVHSFGAYYEWNETTQNFHFFVGEEVRSAGNPDYDDSLYEKDARYEPQYPPTVELMGTHPVVYSANGSHGLWGSPGTAWTTWDNLILIPWLPSNVSYEGNLNWLNFLGDWGNSAEGCEYEIVTGECELGSGPSGPRSKVDFPDPQPKS
;
A
#
# COMPACT_ATOMS: atom_id res chain seq x y z
N MET A 1 -30.98 63.36 57.87
CA MET A 1 -29.71 62.81 57.34
C MET A 1 -29.77 61.30 57.48
N TYR A 2 -30.18 60.59 56.43
CA TYR A 2 -30.16 59.12 56.37
C TYR A 2 -29.71 58.73 54.95
N LYS A 3 -28.76 57.79 54.91
CA LYS A 3 -27.90 57.44 53.77
C LYS A 3 -28.70 56.88 52.58
N LYS A 4 -28.34 57.34 51.39
CA LYS A 4 -28.66 56.71 50.09
C LYS A 4 -27.96 55.35 50.00
N THR A 5 -28.72 54.32 49.68
CA THR A 5 -28.22 53.02 49.17
C THR A 5 -27.86 53.18 47.70
N GLU A 6 -26.66 52.74 47.33
CA GLU A 6 -26.22 52.62 45.94
C GLU A 6 -26.61 51.24 45.39
N ASP A 7 -27.43 51.22 44.33
CA ASP A 7 -27.75 50.01 43.57
C ASP A 7 -26.66 49.76 42.53
N VAL A 8 -25.94 48.65 42.69
CA VAL A 8 -24.91 48.17 41.76
C VAL A 8 -25.58 47.41 40.62
N TRP A 9 -25.54 47.97 39.41
CA TRP A 9 -26.02 47.33 38.18
C TRP A 9 -25.05 46.21 37.74
N LYS A 10 -25.46 44.95 37.88
CA LYS A 10 -24.75 43.78 37.34
C LYS A 10 -25.08 43.61 35.86
N TRP A 11 -24.09 43.82 34.99
CA TRP A 11 -24.14 43.42 33.58
C TRP A 11 -24.10 41.90 33.46
N ARG A 12 -25.11 41.30 32.83
CA ARG A 12 -25.11 39.88 32.45
C ARG A 12 -24.45 39.74 31.08
N LEU A 13 -23.24 39.19 31.04
CA LEU A 13 -22.62 38.70 29.80
C LEU A 13 -23.38 37.44 29.37
N TYR A 14 -23.99 37.45 28.19
CA TYR A 14 -24.49 36.23 27.55
C TYR A 14 -23.33 35.59 26.77
N ALA A 15 -22.75 34.53 27.33
CA ALA A 15 -21.85 33.66 26.57
C ALA A 15 -22.70 32.78 25.65
N PHE A 16 -22.68 33.07 24.35
CA PHE A 16 -23.16 32.12 23.35
C PHE A 16 -22.14 30.98 23.26
N VAL A 17 -22.46 29.86 23.91
CA VAL A 17 -21.77 28.60 23.65
C VAL A 17 -22.26 28.10 22.30
N THR A 18 -21.52 28.41 21.25
CA THR A 18 -21.70 27.74 19.96
C THR A 18 -21.26 26.30 20.15
N ILE A 19 -22.21 25.41 20.41
CA ILE A 19 -22.00 23.97 20.29
C ILE A 19 -21.81 23.71 18.80
N CYS A 20 -20.56 23.79 18.35
CA CYS A 20 -20.16 23.24 17.06
C CYS A 20 -20.21 21.72 17.24
N GLY A 21 -21.39 21.13 17.04
CA GLY A 21 -21.50 19.70 16.90
C GLY A 21 -20.67 19.31 15.69
N LEU A 22 -19.56 18.61 15.90
CA LEU A 22 -18.96 17.77 14.87
C LEU A 22 -20.06 16.82 14.42
N MET A 23 -20.72 17.13 13.31
CA MET A 23 -21.49 16.14 12.59
C MET A 23 -20.45 15.17 12.04
N SER A 24 -20.19 14.09 12.78
CA SER A 24 -19.64 12.90 12.16
C SER A 24 -20.65 12.50 11.10
N THR A 25 -20.33 12.74 9.83
CA THR A 25 -21.08 12.12 8.74
C THR A 25 -20.93 10.63 8.95
N PRO A 26 -22.01 9.89 9.29
CA PRO A 26 -21.89 8.45 9.38
C PRO A 26 -21.50 7.99 7.98
N THR A 27 -20.32 7.38 7.86
CA THR A 27 -19.98 6.61 6.67
C THR A 27 -21.12 5.63 6.47
N ALA A 28 -21.85 5.75 5.36
CA ALA A 28 -22.96 4.85 5.10
C ALA A 28 -22.45 3.41 5.14
N ALA A 29 -23.16 2.53 5.84
CA ALA A 29 -22.81 1.11 5.86
C ALA A 29 -22.82 0.58 4.42
N ILE A 30 -21.86 -0.28 4.08
CA ILE A 30 -21.78 -0.91 2.77
C ILE A 30 -23.06 -1.65 2.43
N THR A 31 -23.50 -1.54 1.18
CA THR A 31 -24.68 -2.28 0.72
C THR A 31 -24.31 -3.74 0.39
N PRO A 32 -25.22 -4.72 0.58
CA PRO A 32 -24.97 -6.10 0.18
C PRO A 32 -24.59 -6.25 -1.29
N GLU A 33 -25.12 -5.40 -2.16
CA GLU A 33 -24.81 -5.39 -3.59
C GLU A 33 -23.35 -4.99 -3.86
N VAL A 34 -22.86 -3.94 -3.19
CA VAL A 34 -21.46 -3.50 -3.30
C VAL A 34 -20.51 -4.54 -2.71
N GLU A 35 -20.83 -5.08 -1.53
CA GLU A 35 -20.04 -6.16 -0.92
C GLU A 35 -19.94 -7.39 -1.83
N GLN A 36 -21.05 -7.82 -2.44
CA GLN A 36 -21.07 -8.95 -3.35
C GLN A 36 -20.23 -8.66 -4.61
N LEU A 37 -20.30 -7.45 -5.16
CA LEU A 37 -19.52 -7.05 -6.32
C LEU A 37 -18.02 -7.08 -6.01
N ILE A 38 -17.60 -6.49 -4.89
CA ILE A 38 -16.21 -6.52 -4.42
C ILE A 38 -15.72 -7.96 -4.27
N ARG A 39 -16.50 -8.81 -3.58
CA ARG A 39 -16.13 -10.22 -3.38
C ARG A 39 -16.01 -10.99 -4.70
N ALA A 40 -16.93 -10.76 -5.64
CA ALA A 40 -16.94 -11.46 -6.93
C ALA A 40 -15.77 -11.09 -7.84
N TRP A 41 -15.20 -9.90 -7.69
CA TRP A 41 -14.10 -9.40 -8.52
C TRP A 41 -12.76 -9.33 -7.80
N SER A 42 -12.70 -9.82 -6.56
CA SER A 42 -11.46 -9.92 -5.81
C SER A 42 -10.46 -10.87 -6.52
N PRO A 43 -9.17 -10.53 -6.61
CA PRO A 43 -8.23 -11.23 -7.49
C PRO A 43 -7.84 -12.62 -6.98
N LEU A 44 -7.65 -13.57 -7.89
CA LEU A 44 -6.89 -14.79 -7.61
C LEU A 44 -5.40 -14.44 -7.71
N VAL A 45 -4.64 -14.68 -6.65
CA VAL A 45 -3.18 -14.46 -6.66
C VAL A 45 -2.48 -15.81 -6.79
N TRP A 46 -1.64 -15.97 -7.81
CA TRP A 46 -0.67 -17.07 -7.88
C TRP A 46 0.64 -16.61 -7.26
N LEU A 47 0.96 -17.12 -6.08
CA LEU A 47 2.29 -16.98 -5.50
C LEU A 47 3.27 -17.89 -6.26
N HIS A 48 4.51 -17.43 -6.44
CA HIS A 48 5.56 -18.26 -7.02
C HIS A 48 5.66 -19.62 -6.31
N SER A 49 5.92 -20.71 -7.04
CA SER A 49 5.93 -22.08 -6.48
C SER A 49 7.00 -22.32 -5.40
N GLU A 50 8.01 -21.46 -5.38
CA GLU A 50 9.11 -21.47 -4.40
C GLU A 50 9.07 -20.28 -3.44
N GLU A 51 7.94 -19.54 -3.41
CA GLU A 51 7.76 -18.42 -2.49
C GLU A 51 7.89 -18.90 -1.04
N LYS A 52 8.65 -18.14 -0.25
CA LYS A 52 8.87 -18.39 1.19
C LYS A 52 8.38 -17.22 2.04
N PHE A 53 8.37 -16.02 1.47
CA PHE A 53 7.97 -14.78 2.10
C PHE A 53 6.49 -14.57 1.80
N LEU A 54 5.65 -15.29 2.56
CA LEU A 54 4.21 -15.26 2.39
C LEU A 54 3.62 -13.92 2.91
N PRO A 55 2.40 -13.56 2.46
CA PRO A 55 1.69 -12.42 3.06
C PRO A 55 1.36 -12.69 4.55
N SER A 56 0.97 -11.65 5.28
CA SER A 56 0.47 -11.75 6.65
C SER A 56 -0.57 -10.67 6.95
N SER A 57 -1.16 -10.75 8.15
CA SER A 57 -1.91 -9.62 8.69
C SER A 57 -0.98 -8.56 9.31
N VAL A 58 -1.46 -7.33 9.46
CA VAL A 58 -0.77 -6.27 10.21
C VAL A 58 -0.71 -6.60 11.70
N GLU A 59 -1.71 -7.29 12.24
CA GLU A 59 -1.75 -7.79 13.62
C GLU A 59 -0.60 -8.76 13.92
N PHE A 60 -0.18 -9.54 12.93
CA PHE A 60 0.96 -10.44 13.04
C PHE A 60 2.29 -9.68 13.04
N PHE A 61 2.41 -8.66 12.21
CA PHE A 61 3.66 -7.93 11.99
C PHE A 61 3.96 -6.86 13.04
N LEU A 62 2.96 -6.06 13.43
CA LEU A 62 3.16 -4.90 14.29
C LEU A 62 3.87 -5.24 15.63
N PRO A 63 3.54 -6.34 16.34
CA PRO A 63 4.24 -6.70 17.57
C PRO A 63 5.75 -6.88 17.44
N GLU A 64 6.26 -7.15 16.24
CA GLU A 64 7.67 -7.44 15.96
C GLU A 64 8.52 -6.20 15.63
N VAL A 65 7.88 -5.03 15.57
CA VAL A 65 8.53 -3.75 15.24
C VAL A 65 8.33 -2.69 16.33
N THR A 66 9.15 -1.66 16.25
CA THR A 66 9.05 -0.37 16.96
C THR A 66 8.87 0.74 15.94
N VAL A 67 8.37 1.92 16.32
CA VAL A 67 8.40 3.12 15.47
C VAL A 67 9.51 4.03 15.93
N GLN A 68 10.36 4.45 15.00
CA GLN A 68 11.52 5.29 15.25
C GLN A 68 11.54 6.53 14.37
N ASP A 69 12.24 7.56 14.82
CA ASP A 69 12.62 8.68 13.95
C ASP A 69 13.91 8.36 13.17
N ASN A 70 14.27 9.24 12.23
CA ASN A 70 15.45 9.07 11.38
C ASN A 70 16.79 9.15 12.14
N GLN A 71 16.79 9.41 13.45
CA GLN A 71 17.96 9.37 14.31
C GLN A 71 18.04 8.08 15.13
N GLY A 72 17.12 7.13 14.92
CA GLY A 72 17.04 5.87 15.65
C GLY A 72 16.44 6.01 17.05
N VAL A 73 15.75 7.13 17.34
CA VAL A 73 15.05 7.30 18.62
C VAL A 73 13.73 6.57 18.54
N ILE A 74 13.50 5.65 19.47
CA ILE A 74 12.22 4.94 19.60
C ILE A 74 11.14 5.91 20.07
N ILE A 75 10.18 6.19 19.19
CA ILE A 75 9.00 7.03 19.44
C ILE A 75 7.86 6.19 20.02
N GLN A 76 7.69 4.97 19.50
CA GLN A 76 6.70 4.03 20.01
C GLN A 76 7.30 2.63 20.10
N ASP A 77 7.54 2.18 21.32
CA ASP A 77 8.11 0.84 21.55
C ASP A 77 7.07 -0.25 21.30
N TYR A 78 5.81 -0.09 21.72
CA TYR A 78 4.77 -1.11 21.52
C TYR A 78 3.66 -0.61 20.57
N VAL A 79 3.51 -1.30 19.44
CA VAL A 79 2.53 -0.98 18.39
C VAL A 79 1.52 -2.10 18.20
N THR A 80 0.30 -1.69 17.89
CA THR A 80 -0.88 -2.51 17.62
C THR A 80 -1.72 -1.77 16.57
N PRO A 81 -2.64 -2.45 15.87
CA PRO A 81 -3.54 -1.80 14.93
C PRO A 81 -4.25 -0.57 15.51
N GLU A 82 -4.59 -0.61 16.80
CA GLU A 82 -5.40 0.41 17.48
C GLU A 82 -4.61 1.61 18.01
N ASN A 83 -3.30 1.46 18.24
CA ASN A 83 -2.49 2.47 18.93
C ASN A 83 -1.33 3.03 18.10
N LEU A 84 -1.12 2.55 16.86
CA LEU A 84 -0.05 3.04 16.00
C LEU A 84 -0.18 4.56 15.79
N ILE A 85 0.91 5.30 16.05
CA ILE A 85 0.97 6.73 15.76
C ILE A 85 0.60 7.01 14.29
N GLY A 86 -0.09 8.11 14.01
CA GLY A 86 -0.53 8.41 12.65
C GLY A 86 -0.59 9.91 12.35
N GLY A 87 -1.07 10.23 11.15
CA GLY A 87 -1.17 11.59 10.63
C GLY A 87 0.19 12.17 10.22
N GLU A 88 0.23 13.48 9.99
CA GLU A 88 1.42 14.18 9.50
C GLU A 88 2.66 13.95 10.38
N ALA A 89 2.48 13.82 11.70
CA ALA A 89 3.58 13.54 12.62
C ALA A 89 4.31 12.22 12.36
N SER A 90 3.67 11.27 11.67
CA SER A 90 4.26 9.97 11.32
C SER A 90 5.04 9.97 10.01
N THR A 91 4.96 11.02 9.19
CA THR A 91 5.59 11.09 7.86
C THR A 91 7.11 11.00 7.87
N ALA A 92 7.76 11.41 8.97
CA ALA A 92 9.21 11.33 9.15
C ALA A 92 9.62 10.14 10.04
N LEU A 93 8.70 9.21 10.29
CA LEU A 93 8.93 8.03 11.11
C LEU A 93 9.00 6.79 10.21
N HIS A 94 9.64 5.76 10.72
CA HIS A 94 9.69 4.45 10.09
C HIS A 94 9.51 3.35 11.13
N MET A 95 9.15 2.16 10.69
CA MET A 95 9.12 0.97 11.54
C MET A 95 10.51 0.34 11.61
N GLN A 96 10.89 -0.25 12.73
CA GLN A 96 12.20 -0.90 12.88
C GLN A 96 12.02 -2.22 13.60
N THR A 97 12.54 -3.31 13.04
CA THR A 97 12.54 -4.61 13.70
C THR A 97 13.09 -4.53 15.12
N ARG A 98 12.42 -5.20 16.05
CA ARG A 98 12.91 -5.30 17.44
C ARG A 98 14.22 -6.04 17.52
N GLU A 99 14.30 -7.16 16.80
CA GLU A 99 15.52 -7.93 16.65
C GLU A 99 16.34 -7.36 15.48
N PRO A 100 17.65 -7.15 15.66
CA PRO A 100 18.50 -6.64 14.58
C PRO A 100 18.62 -7.67 13.46
N LEU A 101 18.78 -7.17 12.24
CA LEU A 101 19.14 -8.02 11.10
C LEU A 101 20.64 -8.36 11.18
N ASP A 102 21.01 -9.57 10.78
CA ASP A 102 22.42 -9.98 10.74
C ASP A 102 23.21 -9.23 9.66
N CYS A 103 22.53 -8.78 8.60
CA CYS A 103 23.04 -7.99 7.49
C CYS A 103 21.87 -7.37 6.68
N PRO A 104 22.13 -6.39 5.79
CA PRO A 104 21.07 -5.74 4.98
C PRO A 104 20.22 -6.70 4.12
N SER A 105 20.82 -7.78 3.63
CA SER A 105 20.15 -8.80 2.80
C SER A 105 19.82 -10.08 3.57
N CYS A 106 20.00 -10.08 4.89
CA CYS A 106 19.72 -11.22 5.75
C CYS A 106 18.24 -11.25 6.14
N TYR A 107 17.67 -12.46 6.15
CA TYR A 107 16.28 -12.70 6.53
C TYR A 107 16.19 -13.67 7.73
N ASN A 108 16.92 -13.34 8.81
CA ASN A 108 17.10 -14.20 9.99
C ASN A 108 15.89 -14.23 10.96
N LEU A 109 14.82 -13.50 10.67
CA LEU A 109 13.66 -13.37 11.57
C LEU A 109 12.48 -14.21 11.07
N ASP A 110 11.87 -14.98 11.98
CA ASP A 110 10.76 -15.88 11.65
C ASP A 110 9.56 -15.14 11.04
N MET A 111 9.32 -13.88 11.44
CA MET A 111 8.21 -13.09 10.90
C MET A 111 8.27 -12.88 9.38
N PHE A 112 9.47 -12.91 8.79
CA PHE A 112 9.66 -12.66 7.36
C PHE A 112 8.97 -13.69 6.47
N PHE A 113 8.69 -14.88 7.00
CA PHE A 113 8.05 -15.95 6.26
C PHE A 113 6.51 -15.86 6.25
N GLY A 114 5.94 -14.84 6.89
CA GLY A 114 4.51 -14.55 6.84
C GLY A 114 3.64 -15.63 7.48
N GLN A 115 2.39 -15.71 7.00
CA GLN A 115 1.38 -16.64 7.50
C GLN A 115 0.86 -17.55 6.38
N PRO A 116 0.36 -18.75 6.72
CA PRO A 116 -0.25 -19.65 5.74
C PRO A 116 -1.44 -19.01 5.02
N ILE A 117 -1.53 -19.23 3.72
CA ILE A 117 -2.59 -18.68 2.85
C ILE A 117 -3.77 -19.63 2.64
N GLU A 118 -3.64 -20.91 3.04
CA GLU A 118 -4.70 -21.88 2.84
C GLU A 118 -5.86 -21.71 3.86
N ASN A 119 -7.04 -22.24 3.52
CA ASN A 119 -8.23 -22.28 4.39
C ASN A 119 -8.72 -20.89 4.87
N GLY A 120 -8.68 -19.89 4.00
CA GLY A 120 -9.12 -18.52 4.31
C GLY A 120 -8.11 -17.71 5.11
N GLY A 121 -6.83 -18.11 5.10
CA GLY A 121 -5.73 -17.62 5.95
C GLY A 121 -5.63 -16.10 6.09
N VAL A 122 -4.76 -15.47 5.30
CA VAL A 122 -4.37 -14.06 5.48
C VAL A 122 -5.41 -13.05 4.99
N PRO A 123 -5.51 -11.87 5.60
CA PRO A 123 -6.45 -10.84 5.17
C PRO A 123 -6.03 -10.19 3.85
N THR A 124 -7.02 -9.87 3.02
CA THR A 124 -6.90 -8.91 1.93
C THR A 124 -7.59 -7.62 2.34
N TYR A 125 -6.79 -6.59 2.59
CA TYR A 125 -7.30 -5.28 3.01
C TYR A 125 -7.90 -4.56 1.82
N THR A 126 -9.23 -4.43 1.81
CA THR A 126 -9.99 -4.03 0.62
C THR A 126 -10.58 -2.65 0.85
N ILE A 127 -9.91 -1.63 0.30
CA ILE A 127 -10.34 -0.25 0.42
C ILE A 127 -11.28 0.07 -0.72
N TYR A 128 -12.49 0.55 -0.41
CA TYR A 128 -13.50 0.89 -1.43
C TYR A 128 -13.98 2.33 -1.30
N ARG A 129 -14.27 2.96 -2.43
CA ARG A 129 -14.80 4.33 -2.51
C ARG A 129 -15.94 4.40 -3.51
N GLU A 130 -17.12 4.77 -3.01
CA GLU A 130 -18.28 5.07 -3.83
C GLU A 130 -18.30 6.56 -4.17
N TYR A 131 -18.59 6.88 -5.43
CA TYR A 131 -18.69 8.23 -5.94
C TYR A 131 -20.12 8.55 -6.33
N ASP A 132 -20.61 9.71 -5.88
CA ASP A 132 -21.89 10.28 -6.33
C ASP A 132 -21.72 10.99 -7.68
N ASP A 133 -21.24 10.25 -8.69
CA ASP A 133 -21.00 10.73 -10.05
C ASP A 133 -22.07 10.20 -11.04
N ALA A 134 -22.03 10.65 -12.30
CA ALA A 134 -23.01 10.25 -13.30
C ALA A 134 -23.04 8.73 -13.59
N PHE A 135 -22.01 8.00 -13.20
CA PHE A 135 -21.84 6.57 -13.45
C PHE A 135 -21.93 5.71 -12.20
N ASN A 136 -22.26 6.29 -11.04
CA ASN A 136 -22.20 5.62 -9.74
C ASN A 136 -20.88 4.85 -9.60
N THR A 137 -19.76 5.53 -9.86
CA THR A 137 -18.43 4.93 -9.88
C THR A 137 -18.10 4.31 -8.52
N LEU A 138 -17.54 3.11 -8.55
CA LEU A 138 -16.99 2.42 -7.38
C LEU A 138 -15.55 2.06 -7.69
N ASP A 139 -14.62 2.55 -6.88
CA ASP A 139 -13.22 2.12 -6.90
C ASP A 139 -12.95 1.17 -5.76
N VAL A 140 -12.17 0.13 -6.02
CA VAL A 140 -11.84 -0.93 -5.07
C VAL A 140 -10.38 -1.31 -5.22
N SER A 141 -9.60 -1.17 -4.15
CA SER A 141 -8.19 -1.57 -4.10
C SER A 141 -8.02 -2.75 -3.15
N TYR A 142 -7.39 -3.82 -3.62
CA TYR A 142 -7.14 -5.05 -2.87
C TYR A 142 -5.66 -5.09 -2.47
N PHE A 143 -5.38 -4.82 -1.21
CA PHE A 143 -4.04 -4.78 -0.64
C PHE A 143 -3.68 -6.11 0.04
N ALA A 144 -2.46 -6.56 -0.20
CA ALA A 144 -1.78 -7.61 0.53
C ALA A 144 -0.58 -7.00 1.28
N PHE A 145 -0.36 -7.43 2.51
CA PHE A 145 0.81 -7.06 3.28
C PHE A 145 1.77 -8.25 3.37
N TYR A 146 3.06 -7.99 3.14
CA TYR A 146 4.13 -8.97 3.33
C TYR A 146 5.09 -8.46 4.40
N PRO A 147 5.45 -9.26 5.42
CA PRO A 147 6.43 -8.83 6.43
C PRO A 147 7.83 -8.56 5.89
N TYR A 148 8.17 -9.08 4.71
CA TYR A 148 9.49 -8.93 4.11
C TYR A 148 9.43 -9.08 2.60
N ASN A 149 9.97 -8.10 1.88
CA ASN A 149 10.25 -8.21 0.46
C ASN A 149 11.73 -8.59 0.29
N ARG A 150 11.98 -9.73 -0.36
CA ARG A 150 13.34 -10.12 -0.76
C ARG A 150 13.64 -9.54 -2.12
N GLY A 151 14.68 -8.72 -2.16
CA GLY A 151 15.21 -8.12 -3.36
C GLY A 151 15.76 -9.12 -4.38
N LYS A 152 16.29 -8.57 -5.47
CA LYS A 152 16.84 -9.36 -6.59
C LYS A 152 18.36 -9.38 -6.54
N ASP A 153 18.92 -10.53 -6.93
CA ASP A 153 20.37 -10.65 -7.11
C ASP A 153 20.78 -9.84 -8.35
N ALA A 154 21.72 -8.92 -8.16
CA ALA A 154 22.21 -7.97 -9.14
C ALA A 154 23.73 -7.97 -9.18
N CYS A 155 24.28 -7.88 -10.39
CA CYS A 155 25.71 -7.67 -10.58
C CYS A 155 26.02 -6.17 -10.53
N VAL A 156 26.66 -5.74 -9.45
CA VAL A 156 27.25 -4.41 -9.35
C VAL A 156 28.65 -4.46 -9.94
N GLY A 157 28.73 -4.26 -11.26
CA GLY A 157 29.96 -4.36 -12.02
C GLY A 157 29.71 -4.76 -13.47
N VAL A 158 30.59 -5.59 -14.03
CA VAL A 158 30.46 -6.08 -15.40
C VAL A 158 29.99 -7.54 -15.39
N PRO A 159 28.81 -7.86 -15.94
CA PRO A 159 28.43 -9.26 -16.12
C PRO A 159 29.30 -9.90 -17.22
N ILE A 160 29.98 -11.00 -16.90
CA ILE A 160 30.84 -11.76 -17.82
C ILE A 160 30.42 -13.23 -17.78
N ASN A 161 29.84 -13.72 -18.89
CA ASN A 161 29.45 -15.12 -19.06
C ASN A 161 28.60 -15.69 -17.90
N GLY A 162 27.68 -14.88 -17.34
CA GLY A 162 26.83 -15.29 -16.21
C GLY A 162 27.48 -15.19 -14.84
N SER A 163 28.70 -14.64 -14.73
CA SER A 163 29.35 -14.27 -13.48
C SER A 163 29.48 -12.76 -13.35
N CYS A 164 29.55 -12.24 -12.14
CA CYS A 164 29.77 -10.81 -11.92
C CYS A 164 31.26 -10.49 -11.75
N ALA A 165 31.85 -9.73 -12.68
CA ALA A 165 33.13 -9.08 -12.46
C ALA A 165 32.89 -7.75 -11.72
N GLY A 166 32.82 -7.87 -10.40
CA GLY A 166 32.40 -6.80 -9.49
C GLY A 166 31.91 -7.41 -8.18
N ALA A 167 30.81 -6.89 -7.65
CA ALA A 167 30.12 -7.45 -6.50
C ALA A 167 28.76 -8.00 -6.91
N GLU A 168 28.48 -9.24 -6.52
CA GLU A 168 27.11 -9.78 -6.55
C GLU A 168 26.41 -9.35 -5.26
N LYS A 169 25.27 -8.67 -5.40
CA LYS A 169 24.51 -8.09 -4.30
C LYS A 169 23.05 -8.45 -4.44
N ASN A 170 22.34 -8.59 -3.33
CA ASN A 170 20.88 -8.67 -3.36
C ASN A 170 20.33 -7.28 -2.99
N LEU A 171 19.60 -6.66 -3.92
CA LEU A 171 19.18 -5.26 -3.84
C LEU A 171 17.66 -5.12 -3.79
N GLY A 172 17.19 -4.12 -3.04
CA GLY A 172 15.77 -3.83 -2.87
C GLY A 172 15.09 -4.68 -1.80
N ASN A 173 15.83 -5.23 -0.83
CA ASN A 173 15.18 -5.87 0.32
C ASN A 173 14.49 -4.81 1.17
N HIS A 174 13.39 -5.14 1.81
CA HIS A 174 12.85 -4.31 2.88
C HIS A 174 11.96 -5.10 3.82
N VAL A 175 11.94 -4.66 5.07
CA VAL A 175 11.00 -5.12 6.07
C VAL A 175 9.67 -4.43 5.78
N GLY A 176 8.58 -5.21 5.77
CA GLY A 176 7.25 -4.74 5.39
C GLY A 176 7.13 -4.37 3.91
N ASP A 177 6.05 -4.82 3.29
CA ASP A 177 5.71 -4.48 1.91
C ASP A 177 4.20 -4.48 1.70
N TRP A 178 3.74 -3.55 0.85
CA TRP A 178 2.36 -3.39 0.48
C TRP A 178 2.24 -3.51 -1.03
N GLU A 179 1.63 -4.61 -1.47
CA GLU A 179 1.31 -4.87 -2.87
C GLU A 179 -0.21 -4.80 -3.07
N HIS A 180 -0.65 -4.25 -4.20
CA HIS A 180 -2.08 -4.10 -4.45
C HIS A 180 -2.48 -4.06 -5.92
N ASN A 181 -3.75 -4.31 -6.17
CA ASN A 181 -4.38 -4.13 -7.47
C ASN A 181 -5.70 -3.41 -7.28
N ALA A 182 -6.10 -2.61 -8.26
CA ALA A 182 -7.31 -1.82 -8.14
C ALA A 182 -8.27 -2.02 -9.32
N LEU A 183 -9.57 -1.98 -9.02
CA LEU A 183 -10.65 -2.11 -9.98
C LEU A 183 -11.58 -0.90 -9.87
N ARG A 184 -11.91 -0.34 -11.03
CA ARG A 184 -12.96 0.67 -11.16
C ARG A 184 -14.18 0.04 -11.82
N PHE A 185 -15.34 0.27 -11.22
CA PHE A 185 -16.64 -0.09 -11.73
C PHE A 185 -17.43 1.17 -12.10
N ARG A 186 -18.28 1.04 -13.11
CA ARG A 186 -19.29 2.05 -13.47
C ARG A 186 -20.63 1.37 -13.60
N ASN A 187 -21.64 1.86 -12.89
CA ASN A 187 -22.99 1.30 -12.84
C ASN A 187 -23.00 -0.20 -12.54
N GLY A 188 -22.14 -0.65 -11.62
CA GLY A 188 -22.00 -2.05 -11.23
C GLY A 188 -21.32 -2.97 -12.27
N GLN A 189 -20.76 -2.41 -13.34
CA GLN A 189 -20.00 -3.15 -14.36
C GLN A 189 -18.50 -2.82 -14.27
N PRO A 190 -17.59 -3.79 -14.51
CA PRO A 190 -16.16 -3.52 -14.61
C PRO A 190 -15.89 -2.47 -15.69
N TYR A 191 -14.97 -1.54 -15.41
CA TYR A 191 -14.59 -0.50 -16.34
C TYR A 191 -13.08 -0.51 -16.61
N MET A 192 -12.28 -0.55 -15.55
CA MET A 192 -10.83 -0.52 -15.67
C MET A 192 -10.19 -1.28 -14.50
N ILE A 193 -9.08 -1.94 -14.76
CA ILE A 193 -8.21 -2.53 -13.73
C ILE A 193 -6.82 -1.89 -13.82
N HIS A 194 -6.25 -1.60 -12.67
CA HIS A 194 -4.85 -1.20 -12.51
C HIS A 194 -4.10 -2.35 -11.82
N LEU A 195 -3.11 -2.91 -12.52
CA LEU A 195 -2.21 -3.92 -11.99
C LEU A 195 -0.91 -3.23 -11.57
N ASN A 196 -0.68 -3.12 -10.26
CA ASN A 196 0.51 -2.48 -9.71
C ASN A 196 1.68 -3.47 -9.60
N VAL A 197 2.89 -2.95 -9.76
CA VAL A 197 4.16 -3.62 -9.58
C VAL A 197 5.12 -2.63 -8.91
N HIS A 198 5.22 -2.70 -7.58
CA HIS A 198 6.03 -1.77 -6.80
C HIS A 198 5.62 -0.28 -6.97
N SER A 199 6.34 0.46 -7.83
CA SER A 199 6.20 1.91 -8.05
C SER A 199 5.62 2.27 -9.42
N PHE A 200 5.26 1.27 -10.23
CA PHE A 200 4.66 1.43 -11.55
C PHE A 200 3.64 0.33 -11.81
N GLY A 201 2.81 0.48 -12.83
CA GLY A 201 1.84 -0.54 -13.20
C GLY A 201 1.32 -0.41 -14.62
N ALA A 202 0.21 -1.08 -14.90
CA ALA A 202 -0.51 -0.91 -16.16
C ALA A 202 -2.01 -0.90 -15.94
N TYR A 203 -2.67 -0.07 -16.73
CA TYR A 203 -4.11 0.05 -16.81
C TYR A 203 -4.64 -0.77 -17.98
N TYR A 204 -5.76 -1.44 -17.73
CA TYR A 204 -6.47 -2.22 -18.74
C TYR A 204 -7.95 -1.84 -18.71
N GLU A 205 -8.55 -1.68 -19.88
CA GLU A 205 -9.96 -1.32 -20.03
C GLU A 205 -10.83 -2.55 -20.26
N TRP A 206 -12.01 -2.56 -19.66
CA TRP A 206 -12.99 -3.61 -19.86
C TRP A 206 -13.54 -3.57 -21.29
N ASN A 207 -13.45 -4.69 -22.00
CA ASN A 207 -14.05 -4.87 -23.30
C ASN A 207 -15.32 -5.73 -23.15
N GLU A 208 -16.48 -5.10 -23.35
CA GLU A 208 -17.78 -5.77 -23.22
C GLU A 208 -17.99 -6.91 -24.22
N THR A 209 -17.34 -6.85 -25.40
CA THR A 209 -17.51 -7.87 -26.44
C THR A 209 -16.73 -9.13 -26.12
N THR A 210 -15.49 -8.98 -25.65
CA THR A 210 -14.64 -10.13 -25.28
C THR A 210 -14.84 -10.56 -23.83
N GLN A 211 -15.56 -9.76 -23.03
CA GLN A 211 -15.74 -9.93 -21.60
C GLN A 211 -14.41 -10.08 -20.86
N ASN A 212 -13.44 -9.22 -21.20
CA ASN A 212 -12.13 -9.23 -20.55
C ASN A 212 -11.47 -7.84 -20.55
N PHE A 213 -10.43 -7.66 -19.74
CA PHE A 213 -9.62 -6.44 -19.70
C PHE A 213 -8.51 -6.45 -20.75
N HIS A 214 -8.39 -5.37 -21.52
CA HIS A 214 -7.42 -5.19 -22.59
C HIS A 214 -6.44 -4.08 -22.23
N PHE A 215 -5.15 -4.28 -22.52
CA PHE A 215 -4.10 -3.31 -22.22
C PHE A 215 -4.45 -1.93 -22.80
N PHE A 216 -4.37 -0.91 -21.96
CA PHE A 216 -4.65 0.47 -22.33
C PHE A 216 -3.37 1.31 -22.29
N VAL A 217 -2.72 1.40 -21.13
CA VAL A 217 -1.48 2.17 -20.95
C VAL A 217 -0.65 1.60 -19.81
N GLY A 218 0.67 1.59 -19.98
CA GLY A 218 1.63 1.26 -18.93
C GLY A 218 2.22 2.54 -18.35
N GLU A 219 2.52 2.51 -17.06
CA GLU A 219 3.25 3.58 -16.39
C GLU A 219 4.74 3.48 -16.72
N GLU A 220 5.43 4.63 -16.74
CA GLU A 220 6.87 4.67 -16.93
C GLU A 220 7.59 4.15 -15.68
N VAL A 221 8.59 3.29 -15.87
CA VAL A 221 9.50 2.89 -14.79
C VAL A 221 10.35 4.09 -14.40
N ARG A 222 9.94 4.78 -13.33
CA ARG A 222 10.79 5.81 -12.71
C ARG A 222 11.91 5.09 -11.98
N SER A 223 13.14 5.31 -12.40
CA SER A 223 14.30 4.90 -11.60
C SER A 223 14.21 5.65 -10.28
N ALA A 224 14.35 4.96 -9.15
CA ALA A 224 14.55 5.57 -7.85
C ALA A 224 15.74 6.54 -7.96
N GLY A 225 15.42 7.82 -8.04
CA GLY A 225 16.34 8.88 -8.40
C GLY A 225 15.72 10.17 -7.93
N ASN A 226 16.31 10.72 -6.87
CA ASN A 226 16.07 12.00 -6.24
C ASN A 226 15.29 13.02 -7.10
N PRO A 227 14.13 13.54 -6.65
CA PRO A 227 13.35 14.53 -7.39
C PRO A 227 14.07 15.87 -7.64
N ASP A 228 15.26 16.09 -7.05
CA ASP A 228 16.06 17.31 -7.20
C ASP A 228 17.21 17.23 -8.24
N TYR A 229 17.35 16.14 -9.02
CA TYR A 229 18.43 16.05 -10.02
C TYR A 229 17.96 16.29 -11.46
N ASP A 230 18.41 17.44 -11.98
CA ASP A 230 18.37 18.00 -13.34
C ASP A 230 18.22 16.98 -14.49
N ASP A 231 17.26 17.29 -15.38
CA ASP A 231 16.85 16.63 -16.63
C ASP A 231 17.93 16.72 -17.72
N SER A 232 19.17 16.38 -17.37
CA SER A 232 20.31 16.42 -18.29
C SER A 232 20.60 15.06 -18.91
N LEU A 233 20.72 15.10 -20.24
CA LEU A 233 20.84 14.03 -21.22
C LEU A 233 22.06 13.12 -21.04
N TYR A 234 22.12 12.33 -19.97
CA TYR A 234 22.88 11.08 -20.00
C TYR A 234 21.98 9.99 -20.57
N GLU A 235 22.36 9.47 -21.74
CA GLU A 235 21.68 8.40 -22.47
C GLU A 235 21.33 7.24 -21.54
N LYS A 236 20.06 7.20 -21.11
CA LYS A 236 19.42 6.14 -20.33
C LYS A 236 19.05 4.98 -21.25
N ASP A 237 20.04 4.42 -21.95
CA ASP A 237 19.87 3.41 -23.01
C ASP A 237 19.63 1.98 -22.46
N ALA A 238 19.17 1.87 -21.22
CA ALA A 238 18.72 0.62 -20.60
C ALA A 238 17.46 0.85 -19.75
N ARG A 239 16.51 1.66 -20.22
CA ARG A 239 15.15 1.63 -19.66
C ARG A 239 14.57 0.24 -19.95
N TYR A 240 14.48 -0.60 -18.92
CA TYR A 240 13.67 -1.80 -18.97
C TYR A 240 12.22 -1.34 -19.26
N GLU A 241 11.72 -1.61 -20.46
CA GLU A 241 10.31 -1.45 -20.78
C GLU A 241 9.58 -2.73 -20.34
N PRO A 242 8.76 -2.67 -19.27
CA PRO A 242 8.01 -3.83 -18.83
C PRO A 242 7.11 -4.29 -19.96
N GLN A 243 7.16 -5.59 -20.27
CA GLN A 243 6.24 -6.18 -21.24
C GLN A 243 4.95 -6.54 -20.51
N TYR A 244 3.90 -5.76 -20.78
CA TYR A 244 2.57 -6.02 -20.24
C TYR A 244 1.82 -6.99 -21.16
N PRO A 245 1.12 -8.01 -20.62
CA PRO A 245 0.28 -8.88 -21.42
C PRO A 245 -0.82 -8.05 -22.12
N PRO A 246 -1.32 -8.47 -23.30
CA PRO A 246 -2.35 -7.73 -24.02
C PRO A 246 -3.72 -7.76 -23.31
N THR A 247 -3.94 -8.75 -22.44
CA THR A 247 -5.18 -8.94 -21.69
C THR A 247 -4.89 -9.47 -20.29
N VAL A 248 -5.77 -9.19 -19.33
CA VAL A 248 -5.74 -9.82 -18.00
C VAL A 248 -6.45 -11.17 -18.07
N GLU A 249 -5.93 -12.20 -17.42
CA GLU A 249 -6.63 -13.49 -17.35
C GLU A 249 -7.71 -13.44 -16.27
N LEU A 250 -8.84 -14.14 -16.47
CA LEU A 250 -9.95 -14.21 -15.53
C LEU A 250 -10.26 -15.66 -15.16
N MET A 251 -10.45 -15.93 -13.86
CA MET A 251 -11.10 -17.14 -13.35
C MET A 251 -12.53 -16.79 -12.94
N GLY A 252 -13.49 -17.02 -13.84
CA GLY A 252 -14.84 -16.48 -13.66
C GLY A 252 -14.80 -14.95 -13.74
N THR A 253 -15.13 -14.26 -12.65
CA THR A 253 -15.01 -12.80 -12.52
C THR A 253 -13.72 -12.35 -11.81
N HIS A 254 -12.90 -13.28 -11.36
CA HIS A 254 -11.70 -12.97 -10.58
C HIS A 254 -10.50 -12.70 -11.50
N PRO A 255 -9.89 -11.48 -11.48
CA PRO A 255 -8.61 -11.23 -12.13
C PRO A 255 -7.53 -12.16 -11.61
N VAL A 256 -6.79 -12.79 -12.52
CA VAL A 256 -5.64 -13.63 -12.19
C VAL A 256 -4.40 -12.75 -12.20
N VAL A 257 -3.77 -12.64 -11.04
CA VAL A 257 -2.52 -11.90 -10.83
C VAL A 257 -1.45 -12.85 -10.30
N TYR A 258 -0.19 -12.47 -10.49
CA TYR A 258 0.95 -13.32 -10.21
C TYR A 258 1.97 -12.56 -9.36
N SER A 259 2.39 -13.16 -8.26
CA SER A 259 3.38 -12.60 -7.34
C SER A 259 4.70 -13.37 -7.44
N ALA A 260 5.79 -12.63 -7.68
CA ALA A 260 7.13 -13.14 -7.87
C ALA A 260 7.80 -13.55 -6.57
N ASN A 261 8.74 -14.49 -6.67
CA ASN A 261 9.48 -15.02 -5.54
C ASN A 261 10.22 -13.91 -4.78
N GLY A 262 9.80 -13.64 -3.56
CA GLY A 262 10.39 -12.72 -2.63
C GLY A 262 10.17 -11.25 -2.95
N SER A 263 10.33 -10.84 -4.22
CA SER A 263 10.14 -9.45 -4.61
C SER A 263 8.67 -9.09 -4.83
N HIS A 264 7.76 -10.06 -4.74
CA HIS A 264 6.30 -9.93 -4.83
C HIS A 264 5.66 -9.26 -6.06
N GLY A 265 6.45 -8.70 -6.99
CA GLY A 265 6.03 -8.10 -8.26
C GLY A 265 5.61 -9.13 -9.31
N LEU A 266 5.55 -8.74 -10.59
CA LEU A 266 4.96 -9.61 -11.63
C LEU A 266 5.76 -10.89 -11.90
N TRP A 267 5.05 -12.01 -11.84
CA TRP A 267 5.52 -13.32 -12.26
C TRP A 267 4.70 -13.86 -13.43
N GLY A 268 5.26 -14.78 -14.22
CA GLY A 268 4.66 -15.25 -15.46
C GLY A 268 4.08 -16.67 -15.41
N SER A 269 4.05 -17.32 -14.24
CA SER A 269 3.65 -18.73 -14.17
C SER A 269 2.87 -19.08 -12.89
N PRO A 270 1.90 -20.01 -12.94
CA PRO A 270 1.19 -20.44 -11.75
C PRO A 270 2.12 -21.11 -10.73
N GLY A 271 1.87 -20.85 -9.45
CA GLY A 271 2.46 -21.58 -8.32
C GLY A 271 1.38 -21.98 -7.31
N THR A 272 1.41 -21.41 -6.12
CA THR A 272 0.39 -21.66 -5.09
C THR A 272 -0.75 -20.66 -5.23
N ALA A 273 -1.98 -21.14 -5.37
CA ALA A 273 -3.17 -20.30 -5.48
C ALA A 273 -3.57 -19.72 -4.12
N TRP A 274 -3.80 -18.41 -4.09
CA TRP A 274 -4.39 -17.69 -2.97
C TRP A 274 -5.70 -17.03 -3.41
N THR A 275 -6.80 -17.52 -2.85
CA THR A 275 -8.17 -17.03 -3.05
C THR A 275 -8.46 -15.87 -2.09
N THR A 276 -8.10 -14.65 -2.49
CA THR A 276 -8.18 -13.44 -1.65
C THR A 276 -9.59 -13.17 -1.10
N TRP A 277 -10.63 -13.52 -1.84
CA TRP A 277 -12.02 -13.37 -1.41
C TRP A 277 -12.37 -14.19 -0.17
N ASP A 278 -11.61 -15.21 0.20
CA ASP A 278 -11.93 -16.00 1.40
C ASP A 278 -11.75 -15.21 2.69
N ASN A 279 -10.96 -14.12 2.68
CA ASN A 279 -10.72 -13.27 3.85
C ASN A 279 -10.56 -11.78 3.48
N LEU A 280 -11.68 -11.14 3.13
CA LEU A 280 -11.70 -9.70 2.84
C LEU A 280 -11.93 -8.88 4.11
N ILE A 281 -11.11 -7.87 4.31
CA ILE A 281 -11.34 -6.80 5.29
C ILE A 281 -11.83 -5.58 4.52
N LEU A 282 -13.15 -5.35 4.52
CA LEU A 282 -13.77 -4.24 3.78
C LEU A 282 -13.60 -2.93 4.55
N ILE A 283 -12.93 -1.98 3.93
CA ILE A 283 -12.54 -0.70 4.54
C ILE A 283 -13.09 0.43 3.67
N PRO A 284 -14.01 1.27 4.19
CA PRO A 284 -14.41 2.45 3.45
C PRO A 284 -13.22 3.41 3.33
N TRP A 285 -13.02 3.96 2.14
CA TRP A 285 -12.06 5.04 1.95
C TRP A 285 -12.51 6.27 2.75
N LEU A 286 -11.59 6.87 3.49
CA LEU A 286 -11.80 8.12 4.21
C LEU A 286 -10.91 9.21 3.63
N PRO A 287 -11.41 10.46 3.51
CA PRO A 287 -10.60 11.58 3.06
C PRO A 287 -9.45 11.85 4.04
N SER A 288 -8.38 12.48 3.54
CA SER A 288 -7.13 12.67 4.29
C SER A 288 -7.30 13.39 5.63
N ASN A 289 -8.32 14.24 5.77
CA ASN A 289 -8.67 14.98 6.98
C ASN A 289 -9.51 14.18 8.00
N VAL A 290 -9.91 12.94 7.68
CA VAL A 290 -10.66 12.05 8.59
C VAL A 290 -9.80 10.84 8.91
N SER A 291 -9.55 10.62 10.21
CA SER A 291 -8.75 9.48 10.68
C SER A 291 -9.58 8.22 10.78
N TYR A 292 -8.95 7.08 10.50
CA TYR A 292 -9.50 5.77 10.89
C TYR A 292 -9.43 5.61 12.42
N GLU A 293 -10.35 4.84 12.99
CA GLU A 293 -10.42 4.59 14.44
C GLU A 293 -10.43 3.08 14.73
N GLY A 294 -10.23 2.72 16.01
CA GLY A 294 -10.22 1.33 16.45
C GLY A 294 -9.15 0.50 15.73
N ASN A 295 -9.48 -0.73 15.34
CA ASN A 295 -8.53 -1.66 14.71
C ASN A 295 -8.07 -1.25 13.31
N LEU A 296 -8.61 -0.15 12.75
CA LEU A 296 -8.16 0.44 11.49
C LEU A 296 -7.24 1.65 11.70
N ASN A 297 -6.94 2.04 12.95
CA ASN A 297 -6.11 3.22 13.23
C ASN A 297 -4.72 3.15 12.57
N TRP A 298 -4.16 1.97 12.37
CA TRP A 298 -2.89 1.78 11.66
C TRP A 298 -2.85 2.35 10.24
N LEU A 299 -4.00 2.46 9.56
CA LEU A 299 -4.08 3.10 8.23
C LEU A 299 -3.70 4.57 8.28
N ASN A 300 -3.70 5.20 9.47
CA ASN A 300 -3.30 6.59 9.63
C ASN A 300 -1.77 6.77 9.64
N PHE A 301 -0.97 5.72 9.72
CA PHE A 301 0.48 5.81 9.66
C PHE A 301 0.94 6.13 8.23
N LEU A 302 1.66 7.25 8.08
CA LEU A 302 2.11 7.79 6.79
C LEU A 302 3.62 7.64 6.57
N GLY A 303 4.33 7.05 7.53
CA GLY A 303 5.76 6.77 7.45
C GLY A 303 6.06 5.48 6.69
N ASP A 304 7.33 5.08 6.76
CA ASP A 304 7.83 3.88 6.07
C ASP A 304 7.54 2.61 6.89
N TRP A 305 7.03 1.57 6.23
CA TRP A 305 6.68 0.29 6.86
C TRP A 305 7.87 -0.66 7.04
N GLY A 306 9.08 -0.13 7.20
CA GLY A 306 10.30 -0.93 7.28
C GLY A 306 11.48 -0.20 7.89
N ASN A 307 12.51 -0.99 8.20
CA ASN A 307 13.77 -0.52 8.79
C ASN A 307 14.39 0.60 7.98
N SER A 308 15.15 1.51 8.61
CA SER A 308 15.97 2.47 7.86
C SER A 308 16.86 1.79 6.81
N ALA A 309 17.01 2.43 5.65
CA ALA A 309 17.82 1.91 4.56
C ALA A 309 19.30 1.67 4.97
N GLU A 310 19.88 0.57 4.49
CA GLU A 310 21.25 0.14 4.78
C GLU A 310 21.90 -0.49 3.53
N GLY A 311 23.24 -0.44 3.44
CA GLY A 311 23.98 -1.00 2.31
C GLY A 311 23.81 -0.21 1.00
N CYS A 312 23.62 1.11 1.10
CA CYS A 312 23.39 2.01 -0.03
C CYS A 312 24.68 2.42 -0.77
N GLU A 313 25.80 1.71 -0.59
CA GLU A 313 27.10 2.04 -1.18
C GLU A 313 27.05 2.16 -2.72
N TYR A 314 26.13 1.42 -3.34
CA TYR A 314 25.97 1.34 -4.79
C TYR A 314 24.68 1.97 -5.33
N GLU A 315 23.87 2.58 -4.47
CA GLU A 315 22.54 3.13 -4.80
C GLU A 315 22.62 4.11 -5.98
N ILE A 316 23.69 4.91 -6.07
CA ILE A 316 23.87 5.87 -7.19
C ILE A 316 23.93 5.19 -8.57
N VAL A 317 24.35 3.93 -8.63
CA VAL A 317 24.47 3.14 -9.88
C VAL A 317 23.28 2.20 -10.04
N THR A 318 22.79 1.63 -8.94
CA THR A 318 21.76 0.59 -8.95
C THR A 318 20.34 1.15 -8.87
N GLY A 319 20.18 2.37 -8.34
CA GLY A 319 18.91 2.98 -7.94
C GLY A 319 18.37 2.45 -6.60
N GLU A 320 18.98 1.40 -6.03
CA GLU A 320 18.44 0.66 -4.88
C GLU A 320 19.54 0.33 -3.87
N CYS A 321 19.23 0.44 -2.59
CA CYS A 321 20.07 -0.09 -1.50
C CYS A 321 19.96 -1.62 -1.39
N GLU A 322 20.85 -2.25 -0.63
CA GLU A 322 20.65 -3.66 -0.24
C GLU A 322 19.39 -3.81 0.61
N LEU A 323 19.22 -2.93 1.60
CA LEU A 323 17.99 -2.78 2.41
C LEU A 323 17.43 -1.37 2.19
N GLY A 324 16.20 -1.26 1.70
CA GLY A 324 15.45 -0.01 1.61
C GLY A 324 14.50 0.20 2.80
N SER A 325 13.93 1.40 2.92
CA SER A 325 13.07 1.78 4.05
C SER A 325 11.71 1.07 4.12
N GLY A 326 11.34 0.32 3.08
CA GLY A 326 9.99 -0.19 2.90
C GLY A 326 9.02 0.90 2.40
N PRO A 327 7.87 0.52 1.86
CA PRO A 327 6.91 1.47 1.29
C PRO A 327 6.08 2.15 2.38
N SER A 328 5.43 3.26 2.01
CA SER A 328 4.32 3.80 2.79
C SER A 328 3.07 2.94 2.66
N GLY A 329 2.20 3.00 3.68
CA GLY A 329 1.00 2.18 3.78
C GLY A 329 -0.13 2.55 2.80
N PRO A 330 -1.26 1.81 2.80
CA PRO A 330 -2.32 1.95 1.80
C PRO A 330 -2.93 3.35 1.67
N ARG A 331 -2.92 4.15 2.74
CA ARG A 331 -3.51 5.50 2.75
C ARG A 331 -2.80 6.49 1.82
N SER A 332 -1.53 6.26 1.48
CA SER A 332 -0.77 7.11 0.57
C SER A 332 -0.93 6.73 -0.91
N LYS A 333 -1.62 5.61 -1.20
CA LYS A 333 -1.72 5.03 -2.55
C LYS A 333 -2.98 5.56 -3.24
N VAL A 334 -2.84 6.02 -4.49
CA VAL A 334 -3.93 6.50 -5.33
C VAL A 334 -3.88 5.76 -6.65
N ASP A 335 -4.92 4.97 -6.93
CA ASP A 335 -4.95 4.10 -8.11
C ASP A 335 -5.61 4.72 -9.33
N PHE A 336 -6.62 5.56 -9.11
CA PHE A 336 -7.36 6.19 -10.18
C PHE A 336 -7.55 7.68 -9.92
N PRO A 337 -7.54 8.52 -10.97
CA PRO A 337 -7.97 9.89 -10.84
C PRO A 337 -9.46 9.94 -10.46
N ASP A 338 -9.83 10.90 -9.63
CA ASP A 338 -11.23 11.13 -9.26
C ASP A 338 -12.12 11.35 -10.51
N PRO A 339 -13.30 10.74 -10.57
CA PRO A 339 -14.22 10.90 -11.70
C PRO A 339 -14.79 12.32 -11.74
N GLN A 340 -15.32 12.71 -12.91
CA GLN A 340 -15.97 14.01 -13.07
C GLN A 340 -17.27 14.05 -12.25
N PRO A 341 -17.56 15.16 -11.54
CA PRO A 341 -18.77 15.28 -10.73
C PRO A 341 -20.04 15.28 -11.61
N LYS A 342 -21.19 14.95 -11.00
CA LYS A 342 -22.50 15.14 -11.66
C LYS A 342 -22.64 16.62 -12.06
N SER A 343 -22.84 16.85 -13.36
CA SER A 343 -23.09 18.17 -13.94
C SER A 343 -24.41 18.77 -13.48
#